data_AF-A0A2V4V1P9-F1
#
_entry.id   AF-A0A2V4V1P9-F1
#
_cell.length_a   1.000
_cell.length_b   1.000
_cell.length_c   1.000
_cell.angle_alpha   90.00
_cell.angle_beta   90.00
_cell.angle_gamma   90.00
#
_symmetry.space_group_name_H-M   'P 1'
#
loop_
_entity.id
_entity.type
_entity.pdbx_description
1 polymer ?
#
loop_
_entity_poly.entity_id
_entity_poly.type
_entity_poly.pdbx_seq_one_letter_code
_entity_poly.pdbx_strand_id
1 'polypeptide(L)'
;MFSKTTDKQNKDDILDYDMKYLISEEEKLKEKLKDSSHLERFAKDLMLFMSLLKDYYKGNYRKVPYKTISAGVVGLLYTLNPIDIIPDFIPFIGHIDDALVLGFCLKLIEKDLKKYQIWKNSQSATTKKTNVKKQA
;
A
#
# COMPACT_ATOMS: atom_id res chain seq x y z
N MET A 1 -48.85 40.81 8.03
CA MET A 1 -49.02 39.33 8.08
C MET A 1 -48.40 38.78 6.80
N PHE A 2 -47.64 37.69 6.88
CA PHE A 2 -47.05 36.91 5.78
C PHE A 2 -45.74 37.41 5.12
N SER A 3 -44.62 36.88 5.62
CA SER A 3 -43.53 36.31 4.80
C SER A 3 -42.53 35.62 5.74
N LYS A 4 -42.81 34.36 6.08
CA LYS A 4 -41.92 33.54 6.95
C LYS A 4 -41.80 32.11 6.45
N THR A 5 -41.87 31.88 5.14
CA THR A 5 -42.07 30.54 4.56
C THR A 5 -41.12 30.16 3.42
N THR A 6 -40.05 30.93 3.16
CA THR A 6 -39.16 30.72 1.99
C THR A 6 -37.70 30.40 2.40
N ASP A 7 -37.49 29.52 3.38
CA ASP A 7 -36.13 29.03 3.71
C ASP A 7 -36.07 27.50 3.90
N LYS A 8 -37.21 26.84 4.12
CA LYS A 8 -37.26 25.42 4.44
C LYS A 8 -37.29 24.53 3.18
N GLN A 9 -38.14 24.87 2.19
CA GLN A 9 -38.31 24.06 0.97
C GLN A 9 -37.02 23.94 0.12
N ASN A 10 -36.18 24.99 0.07
CA ASN A 10 -34.95 24.97 -0.76
C ASN A 10 -33.89 23.98 -0.20
N LYS A 11 -33.86 23.75 1.11
CA LYS A 11 -32.89 22.82 1.73
C LYS A 11 -33.25 21.36 1.46
N ASP A 12 -34.54 21.07 1.43
CA ASP A 12 -35.07 19.73 1.22
C ASP A 12 -34.81 19.26 -0.23
N ASP A 13 -34.91 20.18 -1.21
CA ASP A 13 -34.65 19.90 -2.63
C ASP A 13 -33.14 19.71 -2.94
N ILE A 14 -32.25 20.45 -2.26
CA ILE A 14 -30.79 20.30 -2.40
C ILE A 14 -30.34 18.95 -1.82
N LEU A 15 -30.88 18.56 -0.66
CA LEU A 15 -30.60 17.28 -0.03
C LEU A 15 -31.07 16.10 -0.89
N ASP A 16 -32.19 16.23 -1.59
CA ASP A 16 -32.70 15.17 -2.48
C ASP A 16 -31.79 14.99 -3.71
N TYR A 17 -31.27 16.08 -4.27
CA TYR A 17 -30.30 16.02 -5.37
C TYR A 17 -28.97 15.37 -4.94
N ASP A 18 -28.42 15.78 -3.80
CA ASP A 18 -27.18 15.22 -3.26
C ASP A 18 -27.36 13.73 -2.91
N MET A 19 -28.49 13.34 -2.33
CA MET A 19 -28.80 11.92 -2.08
C MET A 19 -28.90 11.13 -3.38
N LYS A 20 -29.59 11.66 -4.38
CA LYS A 20 -29.77 10.97 -5.67
C LYS A 20 -28.46 10.82 -6.42
N TYR A 21 -27.58 11.83 -6.32
CA TYR A 21 -26.21 11.76 -6.83
C TYR A 21 -25.38 10.71 -6.09
N LEU A 22 -25.38 10.71 -4.74
CA LEU A 22 -24.65 9.73 -3.93
C LEU A 22 -25.10 8.28 -4.18
N ILE A 23 -26.41 8.07 -4.36
CA ILE A 23 -26.98 6.76 -4.71
C ILE A 23 -26.53 6.34 -6.12
N SER A 24 -26.45 7.28 -7.07
CA SER A 24 -25.98 6.98 -8.44
C SER A 24 -24.48 6.70 -8.54
N GLU A 25 -23.68 7.27 -7.62
CA GLU A 25 -22.23 7.06 -7.56
C GLU A 25 -21.85 5.86 -6.67
N GLU A 26 -22.80 5.22 -5.98
CA GLU A 26 -22.57 4.07 -5.09
C GLU A 26 -21.84 2.93 -5.80
N GLU A 27 -22.17 2.66 -7.07
CA GLU A 27 -21.49 1.61 -7.86
C GLU A 27 -20.02 1.95 -8.14
N LYS A 28 -19.72 3.20 -8.52
CA LYS A 28 -18.35 3.67 -8.74
C LYS A 28 -17.55 3.72 -7.43
N LEU A 29 -18.19 4.07 -6.32
CA LEU A 29 -17.61 3.98 -4.99
C LEU A 29 -17.32 2.52 -4.61
N LYS A 30 -18.26 1.60 -4.82
CA LYS A 30 -18.03 0.16 -4.60
C LYS A 30 -16.94 -0.40 -5.50
N GLU A 31 -16.79 0.09 -6.72
CA GLU A 31 -15.71 -0.28 -7.63
C GLU A 31 -14.35 0.25 -7.13
N LYS A 32 -14.27 1.53 -6.74
CA LYS A 32 -13.09 2.13 -6.08
C LYS A 32 -12.77 1.51 -4.72
N LEU A 33 -13.78 1.02 -4.00
CA LEU A 33 -13.61 0.30 -2.74
C LEU A 33 -13.24 -1.16 -2.97
N LYS A 34 -13.65 -1.80 -4.08
CA LYS A 34 -13.08 -3.09 -4.51
C LYS A 34 -11.61 -2.95 -4.89
N ASP A 35 -11.19 -1.77 -5.35
CA ASP A 35 -9.79 -1.39 -5.52
C ASP A 35 -9.01 -1.40 -4.18
N SER A 36 -9.67 -1.45 -3.02
CA SER A 36 -9.00 -1.74 -1.73
C SER A 36 -8.31 -3.09 -1.71
N SER A 37 -8.67 -4.04 -2.59
CA SER A 37 -7.89 -5.26 -2.79
C SER A 37 -6.46 -4.97 -3.24
N HIS A 38 -6.26 -3.93 -4.06
CA HIS A 38 -4.92 -3.46 -4.42
C HIS A 38 -4.19 -2.89 -3.21
N LEU A 39 -4.89 -2.15 -2.33
CA LEU A 39 -4.32 -1.65 -1.08
C LEU A 39 -3.96 -2.78 -0.10
N GLU A 40 -4.80 -3.81 0.01
CA GLU A 40 -4.53 -4.99 0.84
C GLU A 40 -3.29 -5.73 0.34
N ARG A 41 -3.21 -5.96 -0.97
CA ARG A 41 -2.04 -6.59 -1.60
C ARG A 41 -0.78 -5.76 -1.39
N PHE A 42 -0.91 -4.44 -1.53
CA PHE A 42 0.17 -3.50 -1.31
C PHE A 42 0.67 -3.51 0.14
N ALA A 43 -0.23 -3.48 1.12
CA ALA A 43 0.11 -3.59 2.54
C ALA A 43 0.81 -4.91 2.85
N LYS A 44 0.35 -6.02 2.24
CA LYS A 44 0.97 -7.33 2.35
C LYS A 44 2.39 -7.36 1.78
N ASP A 45 2.60 -6.77 0.60
CA ASP A 45 3.91 -6.68 -0.04
C ASP A 45 4.87 -5.81 0.79
N LEU A 46 4.39 -4.72 1.38
CA LEU A 46 5.17 -3.91 2.34
C LEU A 46 5.58 -4.72 3.58
N MET A 47 4.65 -5.44 4.21
CA MET A 47 4.95 -6.29 5.38
C MET A 47 5.96 -7.40 5.04
N LEU A 48 5.87 -7.95 3.83
CA LEU A 48 6.82 -8.93 3.31
C LEU A 48 8.19 -8.31 3.04
N PHE A 49 8.24 -7.09 2.51
CA PHE A 49 9.49 -6.35 2.34
C PHE A 49 10.15 -5.99 3.67
N MET A 50 9.39 -5.55 4.66
CA MET A 50 9.89 -5.32 6.03
C MET A 50 10.47 -6.60 6.65
N SER A 51 9.85 -7.74 6.36
CA SER A 51 10.38 -9.03 6.75
C SER A 51 11.70 -9.36 6.05
N LEU A 52 11.77 -9.14 4.73
CA LEU A 52 12.98 -9.31 3.95
C LEU A 52 14.13 -8.46 4.49
N LEU A 53 13.87 -7.19 4.81
CA LEU A 53 14.87 -6.29 5.40
C LEU A 53 15.41 -6.82 6.72
N LYS A 54 14.54 -7.33 7.60
CA LYS A 54 14.96 -7.93 8.89
C LYS A 54 15.86 -9.15 8.68
N ASP A 55 15.50 -10.04 7.76
CA ASP A 55 16.29 -11.24 7.46
C ASP A 55 17.60 -10.91 6.72
N TYR A 56 17.59 -9.88 5.88
CA TYR A 56 18.79 -9.37 5.22
C TYR A 56 19.77 -8.76 6.22
N TYR A 57 19.26 -7.93 7.15
CA TYR A 57 20.05 -7.31 8.22
C TYR A 57 20.68 -8.36 9.15
N LYS A 58 19.90 -9.38 9.55
CA LYS A 58 20.38 -10.51 10.37
C LYS A 58 21.33 -11.46 9.62
N GLY A 59 21.43 -11.35 8.30
CA GLY A 59 22.22 -12.25 7.46
C GLY A 59 21.56 -13.58 7.14
N ASN A 60 20.31 -13.81 7.56
CA ASN A 60 19.55 -15.03 7.30
C ASN A 60 19.22 -15.22 5.81
N TYR A 61 19.08 -14.13 5.06
CA TYR A 61 18.76 -14.16 3.64
C TYR A 61 19.53 -13.10 2.85
N ARG A 62 20.49 -13.54 2.04
CA ARG A 62 21.32 -12.69 1.17
C ARG A 62 21.10 -12.93 -0.33
N LYS A 63 20.16 -13.81 -0.69
CA LYS A 63 19.84 -14.18 -2.09
C LYS A 63 18.95 -13.13 -2.77
N VAL A 64 19.21 -11.85 -2.53
CA VAL A 64 18.52 -10.71 -3.16
C VAL A 64 19.55 -9.74 -3.73
N PRO A 65 19.30 -9.19 -4.94
CA PRO A 65 20.15 -8.16 -5.49
C PRO A 65 20.20 -6.93 -4.56
N TYR A 66 21.36 -6.30 -4.44
CA TYR A 66 21.51 -5.06 -3.68
C TYR A 66 20.55 -3.97 -4.19
N LYS A 67 20.33 -3.92 -5.52
CA LYS A 67 19.38 -3.01 -6.19
C LYS A 67 17.96 -3.13 -5.63
N THR A 68 17.53 -4.34 -5.27
CA THR A 68 16.20 -4.62 -4.71
C THR A 68 16.07 -4.06 -3.30
N ILE A 69 17.11 -4.24 -2.48
CA ILE A 69 17.16 -3.68 -1.13
C ILE A 69 17.20 -2.15 -1.19
N SER A 70 18.07 -1.56 -2.01
CA SER A 70 18.18 -0.11 -2.13
C SER A 70 16.89 0.52 -2.67
N ALA A 71 16.27 -0.07 -3.70
CA ALA A 71 15.03 0.46 -4.28
C ALA A 71 13.86 0.45 -3.28
N GLY A 72 13.71 -0.63 -2.52
CA GLY A 72 12.65 -0.69 -1.50
C GLY A 72 12.93 0.18 -0.28
N VAL A 73 14.20 0.34 0.12
CA VAL A 73 14.58 1.28 1.20
C VAL A 73 14.30 2.73 0.78
N VAL A 74 14.69 3.12 -0.44
CA VAL A 74 14.39 4.45 -0.99
C VAL A 74 12.89 4.68 -1.06
N GLY A 75 12.11 3.72 -1.57
CA GLY A 75 10.66 3.83 -1.62
C GLY A 75 10.02 4.01 -0.24
N LEU A 76 10.46 3.23 0.75
CA LEU A 76 9.94 3.31 2.11
C LEU A 76 10.33 4.62 2.80
N LEU A 77 11.59 5.06 2.69
CA LEU A 77 12.03 6.33 3.26
C LEU A 77 11.29 7.50 2.64
N TYR A 78 11.09 7.48 1.32
CA TYR A 78 10.31 8.48 0.60
C TYR A 78 8.85 8.56 1.09
N THR A 79 8.25 7.41 1.45
CA THR A 79 6.88 7.35 2.00
C THR A 79 6.79 7.86 3.44
N LEU A 80 7.83 7.62 4.25
CA LEU A 80 7.86 8.01 5.66
C LEU A 80 8.25 9.48 5.86
N ASN A 81 9.11 10.01 4.98
CA ASN A 81 9.53 11.41 5.01
C ASN A 81 9.84 11.90 3.59
N PRO A 82 8.87 12.50 2.88
CA PRO A 82 9.03 12.91 1.48
C PRO A 82 10.05 14.04 1.24
N ILE A 83 10.54 14.72 2.30
CA ILE A 83 11.32 15.97 2.17
C ILE A 83 12.84 15.75 2.26
N ASP A 84 13.32 14.64 2.85
CA ASP A 84 14.68 14.61 3.43
C ASP A 84 15.78 13.94 2.55
N ILE A 85 15.45 13.50 1.33
CA ILE A 85 16.39 12.75 0.45
C ILE A 85 16.69 13.47 -0.85
N ILE A 86 15.91 14.48 -1.22
CA ILE A 86 16.16 15.30 -2.40
C ILE A 86 16.96 16.51 -1.90
N PRO A 87 18.29 16.53 -2.04
CA PRO A 87 19.01 17.80 -1.93
C PRO A 87 18.45 18.73 -3.01
N ASP A 88 18.28 20.02 -2.71
CA ASP A 88 17.61 21.09 -3.48
C ASP A 88 18.11 21.33 -4.94
N PHE A 89 18.42 20.28 -5.71
CA PHE A 89 19.18 20.31 -6.96
C PHE A 89 18.49 19.63 -8.14
N ILE A 90 17.27 19.10 -8.00
CA ILE A 90 16.55 18.51 -9.14
C ILE A 90 15.32 19.36 -9.50
N PRO A 91 15.49 20.41 -10.33
CA PRO A 91 14.36 20.98 -11.04
C PRO A 91 13.72 19.86 -11.89
N PHE A 92 12.39 19.76 -11.92
CA PHE A 92 11.54 18.78 -12.63
C PHE A 92 10.98 17.56 -11.86
N ILE A 93 11.40 17.24 -10.63
CA ILE A 93 10.83 16.07 -9.89
C ILE A 93 9.46 16.35 -9.23
N GLY A 94 9.06 17.62 -9.07
CA GLY A 94 7.84 18.03 -8.36
C GLY A 94 6.48 17.63 -8.96
N HIS A 95 6.43 16.70 -9.91
CA HIS A 95 5.19 16.22 -10.55
C HIS A 95 4.94 14.72 -10.41
N ILE A 96 5.79 13.98 -9.70
CA ILE A 96 5.56 12.56 -9.47
C ILE A 96 4.79 12.38 -8.16
N ASP A 97 3.55 11.90 -8.27
CA ASP A 97 2.69 11.58 -7.13
C ASP A 97 3.31 10.48 -6.25
N ASP A 98 3.26 10.63 -4.92
CA ASP A 98 4.05 9.82 -3.98
C ASP A 98 3.66 8.33 -4.01
N ALA A 99 2.38 8.06 -4.26
CA ALA A 99 1.84 6.72 -4.41
C ALA A 99 2.36 6.01 -5.69
N LEU A 100 2.64 6.78 -6.75
CA LEU A 100 3.16 6.23 -8.01
C LEU A 100 4.60 5.75 -7.86
N VAL A 101 5.46 6.53 -7.18
CA VAL A 101 6.85 6.14 -6.91
C VAL A 101 6.90 4.85 -6.11
N LEU A 102 6.14 4.81 -5.02
CA LEU A 102 6.10 3.68 -4.12
C LEU A 102 5.53 2.43 -4.80
N GLY A 103 4.43 2.58 -5.55
CA GLY A 103 3.85 1.51 -6.36
C GLY A 103 4.82 0.97 -7.42
N PHE A 104 5.57 1.84 -8.09
CA PHE A 104 6.59 1.45 -9.06
C PHE A 104 7.75 0.71 -8.41
N CYS A 105 8.29 1.21 -7.28
CA CYS A 105 9.33 0.53 -6.52
C CYS A 105 8.91 -0.87 -6.07
N LEU A 106 7.70 -1.01 -5.52
CA LEU A 106 7.17 -2.31 -5.11
C LEU A 106 7.00 -3.27 -6.30
N LYS A 107 6.56 -2.76 -7.45
CA LYS A 107 6.47 -3.54 -8.68
C LYS A 107 7.84 -4.00 -9.19
N LEU A 108 8.87 -3.17 -9.08
CA LEU A 108 10.24 -3.55 -9.44
C LEU A 108 10.78 -4.70 -8.58
N ILE A 109 10.47 -4.69 -7.28
CA ILE A 109 10.97 -5.69 -6.34
C ILE A 109 10.05 -6.90 -6.16
N GLU A 110 8.84 -6.88 -6.74
CA GLU A 110 7.82 -7.93 -6.60
C GLU A 110 8.37 -9.33 -6.91
N LYS A 111 9.20 -9.46 -7.96
CA LYS A 111 9.80 -10.74 -8.34
C LYS A 111 10.72 -11.31 -7.26
N ASP A 112 11.49 -10.46 -6.60
CA ASP A 112 12.42 -10.89 -5.55
C ASP A 112 11.68 -11.08 -4.22
N LEU A 113 10.65 -10.29 -3.95
CA LEU A 113 9.71 -10.54 -2.84
C LEU A 113 9.07 -11.92 -2.95
N LYS A 114 8.62 -12.33 -4.15
CA LYS A 114 8.08 -13.68 -4.37
C LYS A 114 9.09 -14.78 -4.04
N LYS A 115 10.35 -14.63 -4.47
CA LYS A 115 11.42 -15.59 -4.13
C LYS A 115 11.66 -15.66 -2.62
N TYR A 116 11.68 -14.50 -1.95
CA TYR A 116 11.80 -14.43 -0.50
C TYR A 116 10.60 -15.08 0.20
N GLN A 117 9.38 -14.85 -0.27
CA GLN A 117 8.17 -15.46 0.28
C GLN A 117 8.21 -16.98 0.21
N ILE A 118 8.63 -17.55 -0.92
CA ILE A 118 8.80 -19.00 -1.07
C ILE A 118 9.81 -19.53 -0.05
N TRP A 119 10.96 -18.88 0.08
CA TRP A 119 11.97 -19.25 1.07
C TRP A 119 11.44 -19.15 2.51
N LYS A 120 10.75 -18.06 2.85
CA LYS A 120 10.19 -17.84 4.19
C LYS A 120 9.14 -18.88 4.54
N ASN A 121 8.28 -19.24 3.59
CA ASN A 121 7.28 -20.29 3.77
C ASN A 121 7.92 -21.68 3.97
N SER A 122 9.02 -21.97 3.27
CA SER A 122 9.77 -23.21 3.44
C SER A 122 10.40 -23.34 4.85
N GLN A 123 10.83 -22.23 5.44
CA GLN A 123 11.33 -22.19 6.82
C GLN A 123 10.20 -22.50 7.82
N SER A 124 9.05 -21.85 7.69
CA SER A 124 7.87 -22.07 8.55
C SER A 124 7.33 -23.50 8.48
N ALA A 125 7.36 -24.13 7.29
CA ALA A 125 6.95 -25.53 7.12
C ALA A 125 7.94 -26.51 7.78
N THR A 126 9.23 -26.18 7.78
CA THR A 126 10.28 -27.00 8.41
C THR A 126 10.14 -26.98 9.94
N THR A 127 9.80 -25.84 10.53
CA THR A 127 9.56 -25.73 11.99
C THR A 127 8.38 -26.59 12.46
N LYS A 128 7.33 -26.77 11.64
CA LYS A 128 6.18 -27.63 11.96
C LYS A 128 6.53 -29.13 11.95
N LYS A 129 7.36 -29.59 11.00
CA LYS A 129 7.74 -31.02 10.90
C LYS A 129 8.66 -31.48 12.04
N THR A 130 9.53 -30.61 12.55
CA THR A 130 10.44 -30.96 13.66
C THR A 130 9.72 -31.14 14.99
N ASN A 131 8.60 -30.44 15.22
CA ASN A 131 7.82 -30.58 16.45
C ASN A 131 6.96 -31.86 16.47
N VAL A 132 6.55 -32.38 15.30
CA VAL A 132 5.83 -33.67 15.20
C VAL A 132 6.76 -34.87 15.47
N LYS A 133 8.03 -34.81 15.04
CA LYS A 133 8.99 -35.91 15.25
C LYS A 133 9.56 -36.00 16.67
N LYS A 134 9.35 -34.98 17.52
CA LYS A 134 9.81 -34.96 18.92
C LYS A 134 8.73 -35.45 19.90
N GLN A 135 7.52 -35.75 19.39
CA GLN A 135 6.36 -36.23 20.16
C GLN A 135 5.89 -37.62 19.70
N ALA A 136 6.71 -38.33 18.92
CA ALA A 136 6.49 -39.71 18.50
C ALA A 136 7.63 -40.60 19.00
#